data_AF-A0A5M9MFE6-F1
#
_entry.id   AF-A0A5M9MFE6-F1
#
_cell.length_a   1.000
_cell.length_b   1.000
_cell.length_c   1.000
_cell.angle_alpha   90.00
_cell.angle_beta   90.00
_cell.angle_gamma   90.00
#
_symmetry.space_group_name_H-M   'P 1'
#
loop_
_entity.id
_entity.type
_entity.pdbx_description
1 polymer ?
#
loop_
_entity_poly.entity_id
_entity_poly.type
_entity_poly.pdbx_seq_one_letter_code
_entity_poly.pdbx_strand_id
1 'polypeptide(L)'
;MLRTSNLKRVRKLANQYDFTFVVDDTIGSFANVDVIDVADIVVTSLSKYFNGFADVLAGSIFLNSNFPHYPELKNAFNAEYTNNLYLADAMRLELNSRGYLERFTQQNDTASAVDFLCPYTSDAKSTLATVYYPKLVLQQEKTWASSHGLSETLVRISVGMVEKHSMLECVKKALQAADATRNA
;
A
#
# COMPACT_ATOMS: atom_id res chain seq x y z
N MET A 1 -4.16 10.27 3.15
CA MET A 1 -2.76 10.75 2.97
C MET A 1 -1.81 9.57 3.05
N LEU A 2 -0.78 9.50 2.19
CA LEU A 2 0.32 8.53 2.32
C LEU A 2 1.25 8.92 3.47
N ARG A 3 1.47 8.01 4.43
CA ARG A 3 2.39 8.18 5.56
C ARG A 3 3.13 6.86 5.76
N THR A 4 4.44 6.95 5.98
CA THR A 4 5.28 5.80 6.34
C THR A 4 5.75 5.98 7.78
N SER A 5 5.36 5.06 8.65
CA SER A 5 5.73 5.08 10.07
C SER A 5 7.13 4.50 10.27
N ASN A 6 7.88 5.00 11.25
CA ASN A 6 9.15 4.41 11.64
C ASN A 6 8.89 3.17 12.53
N LEU A 7 8.76 2.00 11.91
CA LEU A 7 8.39 0.75 12.61
C LEU A 7 9.41 0.35 13.69
N LYS A 8 10.71 0.61 13.47
CA LYS A 8 11.75 0.36 14.49
C LYS A 8 11.56 1.24 15.73
N ARG A 9 11.15 2.49 15.56
CA ARG A 9 10.82 3.38 16.69
C ARG A 9 9.59 2.89 17.43
N VAL A 10 8.54 2.48 16.72
CA VAL A 10 7.33 1.93 17.34
C VAL A 10 7.64 0.65 18.11
N ARG A 11 8.45 -0.26 17.56
CA ARG A 11 8.92 -1.46 18.28
C ARG A 11 9.66 -1.13 19.58
N LYS A 12 10.51 -0.10 19.58
CA LYS A 12 11.18 0.36 20.81
C LYS A 12 10.16 0.82 21.87
N LEU A 13 9.12 1.53 21.45
CA LEU A 13 8.04 1.96 22.34
C LEU A 13 7.21 0.76 22.84
N ALA A 14 6.92 -0.20 21.97
CA ALA A 14 6.22 -1.44 22.32
C ALA A 14 6.98 -2.23 23.38
N ASN A 15 8.31 -2.30 23.28
CA ASN A 15 9.17 -2.87 24.33
C ASN A 15 9.14 -2.04 25.62
N GLN A 16 9.21 -0.72 25.50
CA GLN A 16 9.30 0.18 26.66
C GLN A 16 8.02 0.20 27.50
N TYR A 17 6.87 0.15 26.84
CA TYR A 17 5.55 0.29 27.46
C TYR A 17 4.76 -1.02 27.49
N ASP A 18 5.41 -2.14 27.16
CA ASP A 18 4.86 -3.49 27.20
C ASP A 18 3.49 -3.63 26.51
N PHE A 19 3.44 -3.27 25.23
CA PHE A 19 2.23 -3.45 24.42
C PHE A 19 2.51 -4.26 23.15
N THR A 20 1.50 -4.99 22.68
CA THR A 20 1.56 -5.75 21.43
C THR A 20 1.55 -4.81 20.23
N PHE A 21 2.50 -4.98 19.33
CA PHE A 21 2.61 -4.22 18.08
C PHE A 21 2.13 -5.05 16.88
N VAL A 22 0.98 -4.64 16.34
CA VAL A 22 0.38 -5.23 15.15
C VAL A 22 0.72 -4.40 13.91
N VAL A 23 1.15 -5.05 12.83
CA VAL A 23 1.40 -4.42 11.54
C VAL A 23 0.46 -4.99 10.48
N ASP A 24 -0.36 -4.13 9.88
CA ASP A 24 -1.05 -4.44 8.62
C ASP A 24 -0.09 -4.15 7.46
N ASP A 25 0.43 -5.20 6.84
CA ASP A 25 1.40 -5.06 5.76
C ASP A 25 0.74 -4.98 4.37
N THR A 26 -0.59 -4.98 4.25
CA THR A 26 -1.32 -5.13 2.97
C THR A 26 -0.80 -4.26 1.82
N ILE A 27 -0.47 -2.99 2.10
CA ILE A 27 -0.03 -2.03 1.07
C ILE A 27 1.47 -2.09 0.81
N GLY A 28 2.28 -2.28 1.85
CA GLY A 28 3.72 -2.47 1.68
C GLY A 28 4.02 -3.81 1.01
N SER A 29 3.27 -4.82 1.42
CA SER A 29 3.42 -6.24 1.21
C SER A 29 4.78 -6.78 1.66
N PHE A 30 4.80 -8.01 2.16
CA PHE A 30 6.04 -8.71 2.47
C PHE A 30 6.99 -8.87 1.27
N ALA A 31 6.55 -8.61 0.04
CA ALA A 31 7.43 -8.61 -1.14
C ALA A 31 8.29 -7.34 -1.26
N ASN A 32 7.90 -6.20 -0.63
CA ASN A 32 8.74 -5.00 -0.57
C ASN A 32 9.27 -4.71 0.84
N VAL A 33 8.52 -5.04 1.88
CA VAL A 33 8.86 -4.65 3.26
C VAL A 33 8.69 -5.84 4.19
N ASP A 34 9.82 -6.32 4.72
CA ASP A 34 9.81 -7.29 5.81
C ASP A 34 9.59 -6.58 7.14
N VAL A 35 8.59 -7.03 7.89
CA VAL A 35 8.18 -6.49 9.19
C VAL A 35 8.26 -7.53 10.31
N ILE A 36 8.75 -8.74 10.02
CA ILE A 36 8.85 -9.84 10.99
C ILE A 36 9.75 -9.45 12.16
N ASP A 37 10.81 -8.70 11.93
CA ASP A 37 11.74 -8.28 13.00
C ASP A 37 11.18 -7.21 13.94
N VAL A 38 9.99 -6.69 13.67
CA VAL A 38 9.42 -5.58 14.45
C VAL A 38 8.00 -5.84 14.95
N ALA A 39 7.24 -6.76 14.35
CA ALA A 39 5.83 -6.95 14.67
C ALA A 39 5.58 -8.21 15.51
N ASP A 40 4.77 -8.09 16.56
CA ASP A 40 4.23 -9.23 17.31
C ASP A 40 3.19 -9.99 16.48
N ILE A 41 2.40 -9.26 15.70
CA ILE A 41 1.39 -9.79 14.77
C ILE A 41 1.53 -9.09 13.42
N VAL A 42 1.51 -9.86 12.34
CA VAL A 42 1.36 -9.33 10.98
C VAL A 42 0.01 -9.75 10.44
N VAL A 43 -0.76 -8.79 9.92
CA VAL A 43 -2.02 -9.04 9.22
C VAL A 43 -1.91 -8.60 7.77
N THR A 44 -2.41 -9.43 6.86
CA THR A 44 -2.35 -9.15 5.42
C THR A 44 -3.72 -9.40 4.80
N SER A 45 -4.26 -8.43 4.08
CA SER A 45 -5.39 -8.69 3.19
C SER A 45 -4.89 -9.39 1.93
N LEU A 46 -5.01 -10.72 1.91
CA LEU A 46 -4.67 -11.56 0.77
C LEU A 46 -5.51 -11.22 -0.48
N SER A 47 -6.67 -10.59 -0.31
CA SER A 47 -7.53 -10.08 -1.39
C SER A 47 -6.85 -9.08 -2.34
N LYS A 48 -5.72 -8.47 -1.94
CA LYS A 48 -5.05 -7.41 -2.71
C LYS A 48 -3.97 -7.98 -3.62
N TYR A 49 -2.70 -7.69 -3.36
CA TYR A 49 -1.59 -8.07 -4.23
C TYR A 49 -1.37 -9.59 -4.27
N PHE A 50 -1.52 -10.26 -3.14
CA PHE A 50 -1.33 -11.71 -3.04
C PHE A 50 -2.27 -12.49 -3.98
N ASN A 51 -3.57 -12.20 -3.90
CA ASN A 51 -4.55 -12.70 -4.87
C ASN A 51 -4.30 -12.08 -6.26
N GLY A 52 -4.41 -10.77 -6.40
CA GLY A 52 -4.07 -10.04 -7.62
C GLY A 52 -5.12 -10.02 -8.74
N PHE A 53 -6.21 -10.81 -8.62
CA PHE A 53 -7.25 -10.94 -9.66
C PHE A 53 -8.61 -10.35 -9.26
N ALA A 54 -8.74 -9.81 -8.04
CA ALA A 54 -9.97 -9.20 -7.51
C ALA A 54 -11.22 -10.13 -7.52
N ASP A 55 -11.00 -11.44 -7.45
CA ASP A 55 -12.02 -12.51 -7.51
C ASP A 55 -12.20 -13.27 -6.19
N VAL A 56 -11.28 -13.11 -5.23
CA VAL A 56 -11.31 -13.78 -3.92
C VAL A 56 -11.08 -12.78 -2.80
N LEU A 57 -11.85 -12.93 -1.72
CA LEU A 57 -11.65 -12.23 -0.46
C LEU A 57 -11.03 -13.17 0.56
N ALA A 58 -9.86 -12.80 1.08
CA ALA A 58 -9.15 -13.56 2.10
C ALA A 58 -8.23 -12.64 2.92
N GLY A 59 -7.87 -13.11 4.11
CA GLY A 59 -6.90 -12.49 5.00
C GLY A 59 -5.99 -13.54 5.63
N SER A 60 -4.79 -13.11 6.03
CA SER A 60 -3.87 -13.90 6.84
C SER A 60 -3.49 -13.17 8.11
N ILE A 61 -3.17 -13.96 9.12
CA ILE A 61 -2.56 -13.51 10.37
C ILE A 61 -1.32 -14.36 10.63
N PHE A 62 -0.22 -13.70 10.96
CA PHE A 62 1.01 -14.31 11.41
C PHE A 62 1.27 -13.87 12.85
N LEU A 63 1.39 -14.85 13.75
CA LEU A 63 1.74 -14.63 15.16
C LEU A 63 3.23 -14.93 15.34
N ASN A 64 4.00 -13.96 15.80
CA ASN A 64 5.44 -14.05 15.80
C ASN A 64 5.99 -14.63 17.10
N SER A 65 6.55 -15.85 17.02
CA SER A 65 7.12 -16.55 18.18
C SER A 65 8.39 -15.93 18.76
N ASN A 66 8.97 -14.94 18.08
CA ASN A 66 10.19 -14.26 18.55
C ASN A 66 9.91 -13.23 19.64
N PHE A 67 8.65 -12.89 19.93
CA PHE A 67 8.28 -11.86 20.90
C PHE A 67 7.55 -12.41 22.15
N PRO A 68 7.68 -11.72 23.31
CA PRO A 68 7.19 -12.23 24.60
C PRO A 68 5.68 -12.49 24.67
N HIS A 69 4.86 -11.73 23.94
CA HIS A 69 3.39 -11.87 23.96
C HIS A 69 2.89 -13.09 23.17
N TYR A 70 3.75 -13.81 22.44
CA TYR A 70 3.34 -14.92 21.58
C TYR A 70 2.50 -16.00 22.29
N PRO A 71 2.85 -16.51 23.48
CA PRO A 71 2.07 -17.57 24.12
C PRO A 71 0.62 -17.13 24.42
N GLU A 72 0.45 -15.90 24.91
CA GLU A 72 -0.87 -15.32 25.19
C GLU A 72 -1.67 -15.14 23.91
N LEU A 73 -1.07 -14.53 22.89
CA LEU A 73 -1.70 -14.31 21.57
C LEU A 73 -2.10 -15.63 20.91
N LYS A 74 -1.24 -16.66 20.99
CA LYS A 74 -1.50 -17.97 20.41
C LYS A 74 -2.63 -18.69 21.14
N ASN A 75 -2.70 -18.57 22.47
CA ASN A 75 -3.78 -19.13 23.26
C ASN A 75 -5.12 -18.45 22.94
N ALA A 76 -5.15 -17.12 22.89
CA ALA A 76 -6.34 -16.36 22.52
C ALA A 76 -6.80 -16.72 21.09
N PHE A 77 -5.86 -16.78 20.14
CA PHE A 77 -6.17 -17.18 18.76
C PHE A 77 -6.75 -18.59 18.69
N ASN A 78 -6.17 -19.57 19.38
CA ASN A 78 -6.69 -20.94 19.36
C ASN A 78 -8.06 -21.07 20.03
N ALA A 79 -8.38 -20.22 21.00
CA ALA A 79 -9.65 -20.24 21.71
C ALA A 79 -10.80 -19.59 20.90
N GLU A 80 -10.51 -18.53 20.16
CA GLU A 80 -11.53 -17.70 19.51
C GLU A 80 -11.61 -17.86 17.99
N TYR A 81 -10.49 -18.16 17.33
CA TYR A 81 -10.44 -18.16 15.87
C TYR A 81 -11.08 -19.43 15.28
N THR A 82 -12.03 -19.22 14.38
CA THR A 82 -12.55 -20.25 13.48
C THR A 82 -12.22 -19.87 12.05
N ASN A 83 -11.54 -20.77 11.33
CA ASN A 83 -11.26 -20.56 9.92
C ASN A 83 -12.55 -20.73 9.10
N ASN A 84 -13.05 -19.62 8.57
CA ASN A 84 -14.25 -19.59 7.72
C ASN A 84 -13.92 -19.36 6.24
N LEU A 85 -12.65 -19.56 5.82
CA LEU A 85 -12.27 -19.45 4.42
C LEU A 85 -12.89 -20.59 3.61
N TYR A 86 -13.71 -20.25 2.62
CA TYR A 86 -14.37 -21.23 1.77
C TYR A 86 -13.36 -22.04 0.96
N LEU A 87 -13.60 -23.34 0.80
CA LEU A 87 -12.64 -24.24 0.14
C LEU A 87 -12.33 -23.80 -1.30
N ALA A 88 -13.35 -23.42 -2.07
CA ALA A 88 -13.13 -22.98 -3.45
C ALA A 88 -12.32 -21.67 -3.50
N ASP A 89 -12.54 -20.77 -2.54
CA ASP A 89 -11.76 -19.53 -2.42
C ASP A 89 -10.32 -19.83 -2.04
N ALA A 90 -10.08 -20.77 -1.13
CA ALA A 90 -8.73 -21.21 -0.76
C ALA A 90 -7.98 -21.81 -1.97
N MET A 91 -8.64 -22.66 -2.76
CA MET A 91 -8.07 -23.23 -3.99
C MET A 91 -7.76 -22.15 -5.03
N ARG A 92 -8.69 -21.22 -5.26
CA ARG A 92 -8.48 -20.11 -6.21
C ARG A 92 -7.36 -19.20 -5.72
N LEU A 93 -7.31 -18.89 -4.44
CA LEU A 93 -6.28 -18.05 -3.83
C LEU A 93 -4.89 -18.67 -3.96
N GLU A 94 -4.75 -19.97 -3.73
CA GLU A 94 -3.50 -20.70 -3.95
C GLU A 94 -3.05 -20.57 -5.40
N LEU A 95 -3.92 -20.89 -6.36
CA LEU A 95 -3.61 -20.77 -7.80
C LEU A 95 -3.19 -19.36 -8.19
N ASN A 96 -3.95 -18.37 -7.74
CA ASN A 96 -3.71 -16.96 -8.03
C ASN A 96 -2.38 -16.48 -7.40
N SER A 97 -2.00 -17.01 -6.22
CA SER A 97 -0.78 -16.61 -5.52
C SER A 97 0.53 -17.00 -6.22
N ARG A 98 0.54 -18.01 -7.11
CA ARG A 98 1.78 -18.57 -7.68
C ARG A 98 2.64 -17.57 -8.46
N GLY A 99 2.02 -16.59 -9.11
CA GLY A 99 2.71 -15.52 -9.84
C GLY A 99 2.90 -14.23 -9.05
N TYR A 100 2.60 -14.23 -7.75
CA TYR A 100 2.51 -13.02 -6.93
C TYR A 100 3.77 -12.12 -7.00
N LEU A 101 4.96 -12.69 -6.77
CA LEU A 101 6.20 -11.92 -6.72
C LEU A 101 6.54 -11.26 -8.07
N GLU A 102 6.33 -12.00 -9.17
CA GLU A 102 6.56 -11.50 -10.52
C GLU A 102 5.60 -10.36 -10.86
N ARG A 103 4.29 -10.57 -10.61
CA ARG A 103 3.27 -9.54 -10.83
C ARG A 103 3.56 -8.28 -10.01
N PHE A 104 3.93 -8.46 -8.74
CA PHE A 104 4.19 -7.34 -7.84
C PHE A 104 5.45 -6.56 -8.26
N THR A 105 6.47 -7.25 -8.78
CA THR A 105 7.66 -6.61 -9.38
C THR A 105 7.26 -5.75 -10.58
N GLN A 106 6.47 -6.30 -11.51
CA GLN A 106 5.98 -5.54 -12.67
C GLN A 106 5.11 -4.34 -12.25
N GLN A 107 4.28 -4.49 -11.21
CA GLN A 107 3.50 -3.40 -10.65
C GLN A 107 4.37 -2.30 -10.05
N ASN A 108 5.42 -2.66 -9.30
CA ASN A 108 6.40 -1.70 -8.77
C ASN A 108 7.10 -0.94 -9.90
N ASP A 109 7.53 -1.64 -10.95
CA ASP A 109 8.19 -1.04 -12.11
C ASP A 109 7.26 -0.08 -12.86
N THR A 110 5.99 -0.47 -13.03
CA THR A 110 4.98 0.38 -13.66
C THR A 110 4.67 1.59 -12.77
N ALA A 111 4.55 1.39 -11.45
CA ALA A 111 4.29 2.46 -10.49
C ALA A 111 5.45 3.47 -10.41
N SER A 112 6.70 3.02 -10.61
CA SER A 112 7.88 3.91 -10.68
C SER A 112 7.76 4.96 -11.78
N ALA A 113 6.93 4.72 -12.80
CA ALA A 113 6.66 5.67 -13.87
C ALA A 113 6.01 6.98 -13.39
N VAL A 114 5.49 7.00 -12.16
CA VAL A 114 4.92 8.20 -11.55
C VAL A 114 5.90 9.37 -11.50
N ASP A 115 7.21 9.12 -11.57
CA ASP A 115 8.26 10.15 -11.72
C ASP A 115 8.00 11.05 -12.94
N PHE A 116 7.32 10.55 -13.98
CA PHE A 116 6.88 11.34 -15.16
C PHE A 116 5.95 12.50 -14.79
N LEU A 117 5.25 12.42 -13.66
CA LEU A 117 4.32 13.45 -13.21
C LEU A 117 5.03 14.59 -12.46
N CYS A 118 6.28 14.42 -12.02
CA CYS A 118 7.00 15.42 -11.24
C CYS A 118 7.16 16.78 -11.97
N PRO A 119 7.44 16.85 -13.29
CA PRO A 119 7.49 18.14 -13.97
C PRO A 119 6.16 18.91 -13.91
N TYR A 120 5.02 18.21 -13.89
CA TYR A 120 3.69 18.81 -13.84
C TYR A 120 3.33 19.39 -12.47
N THR A 121 4.03 19.01 -11.38
CA THR A 121 3.79 19.63 -10.06
C THR A 121 4.41 21.01 -9.94
N SER A 122 5.38 21.34 -10.81
CA SER A 122 6.04 22.65 -10.85
C SER A 122 5.49 23.57 -11.94
N ASP A 123 4.63 23.06 -12.82
CA ASP A 123 4.03 23.83 -13.91
C ASP A 123 2.79 24.59 -13.42
N ALA A 124 2.85 25.92 -13.45
CA ALA A 124 1.74 26.79 -13.08
C ALA A 124 0.46 26.54 -13.91
N LYS A 125 0.57 25.96 -15.11
CA LYS A 125 -0.58 25.62 -15.97
C LYS A 125 -1.24 24.29 -15.61
N SER A 126 -0.55 23.44 -14.85
CA SER A 126 -1.04 22.14 -14.44
C SER A 126 -1.93 22.24 -13.20
N THR A 127 -2.98 21.42 -13.15
CA THR A 127 -3.86 21.20 -12.00
C THR A 127 -3.23 20.24 -10.97
N LEU A 128 -2.18 19.53 -11.34
CA LEU A 128 -1.51 18.59 -10.45
C LEU A 128 -0.69 19.32 -9.40
N ALA A 129 -1.19 19.34 -8.15
CA ALA A 129 -0.51 20.00 -7.04
C ALA A 129 0.73 19.25 -6.54
N THR A 130 0.60 17.94 -6.39
CA THR A 130 1.59 17.11 -5.69
C THR A 130 1.36 15.63 -6.01
N VAL A 131 2.41 14.82 -5.87
CA VAL A 131 2.39 13.38 -6.11
C VAL A 131 2.83 12.65 -4.85
N TYR A 132 1.98 11.74 -4.35
CA TYR A 132 2.31 10.91 -3.19
C TYR A 132 2.69 9.50 -3.60
N TYR A 133 3.99 9.21 -3.68
CA TYR A 133 4.56 7.89 -3.90
C TYR A 133 5.72 7.64 -2.94
N PRO A 134 5.90 6.44 -2.35
CA PRO A 134 6.92 6.22 -1.31
C PRO A 134 8.34 6.67 -1.70
N LYS A 135 8.72 6.54 -2.98
CA LYS A 135 10.01 7.01 -3.50
C LYS A 135 10.12 8.54 -3.60
N LEU A 136 9.00 9.23 -3.82
CA LEU A 136 8.94 10.67 -4.07
C LEU A 136 8.62 11.50 -2.82
N VAL A 137 8.00 10.90 -1.81
CA VAL A 137 7.55 11.62 -0.63
C VAL A 137 8.64 11.65 0.43
N LEU A 138 9.39 12.75 0.46
CA LEU A 138 9.87 13.32 1.71
C LEU A 138 8.80 14.30 2.21
N GLN A 139 8.36 14.15 3.46
CA GLN A 139 7.20 14.84 4.02
C GLN A 139 7.37 16.38 4.10
N GLN A 140 7.13 17.19 3.06
CA GLN A 140 7.19 18.67 3.24
C GLN A 140 6.18 19.60 2.53
N GLU A 141 5.25 19.20 1.65
CA GLU A 141 4.55 20.23 0.84
C GLU A 141 3.01 20.30 0.93
N LYS A 142 2.43 19.99 2.10
CA LYS A 142 0.97 20.13 2.29
C LYS A 142 0.51 21.58 2.44
N THR A 143 1.23 22.34 3.25
CA THR A 143 0.87 23.74 3.55
C THR A 143 1.03 24.64 2.33
N TRP A 144 2.03 24.33 1.47
CA TRP A 144 2.27 25.04 0.22
C TRP A 144 1.15 24.82 -0.82
N ALA A 145 0.67 23.57 -0.98
CA ALA A 145 -0.40 23.28 -1.94
C ALA A 145 -1.71 24.02 -1.58
N SER A 146 -2.03 24.07 -0.28
CA SER A 146 -3.20 24.78 0.22
C SER A 146 -3.11 26.30 0.04
N SER A 147 -1.91 26.90 0.10
CA SER A 147 -1.72 28.35 -0.08
C SER A 147 -1.92 28.82 -1.52
N HIS A 148 -1.99 27.91 -2.51
CA HIS A 148 -2.20 28.21 -3.92
C HIS A 148 -3.65 27.96 -4.38
N GLY A 149 -4.61 27.86 -3.45
CA GLY A 149 -6.04 27.75 -3.77
C GLY A 149 -6.46 26.37 -4.31
N LEU A 150 -5.61 25.36 -4.18
CA LEU A 150 -5.91 23.99 -4.60
C LEU A 150 -6.79 23.33 -3.53
N SER A 151 -8.07 23.07 -3.85
CA SER A 151 -8.96 22.26 -3.02
C SER A 151 -8.51 20.79 -3.06
N GLU A 152 -8.21 20.19 -1.90
CA GLU A 152 -7.70 18.82 -1.82
C GLU A 152 -8.72 17.82 -2.40
N THR A 153 -8.49 17.37 -3.64
CA THR A 153 -9.13 16.17 -4.19
C THR A 153 -8.08 15.08 -4.30
N LEU A 154 -8.11 14.13 -3.36
CA LEU A 154 -7.14 13.03 -3.35
C LEU A 154 -7.56 11.94 -4.35
N VAL A 155 -6.80 11.82 -5.44
CA VAL A 155 -6.91 10.69 -6.38
C VAL A 155 -5.93 9.60 -5.96
N ARG A 156 -6.42 8.38 -5.72
CA ARG A 156 -5.59 7.20 -5.42
C ARG A 156 -5.61 6.23 -6.59
N ILE A 157 -4.43 5.92 -7.12
CA ILE A 157 -4.25 5.00 -8.24
C ILE A 157 -3.65 3.70 -7.72
N SER A 158 -4.29 2.57 -8.02
CA SER A 158 -3.69 1.23 -7.86
C SER A 158 -3.15 0.79 -9.21
N VAL A 159 -1.84 0.74 -9.34
CA VAL A 159 -1.19 0.38 -10.61
C VAL A 159 -1.24 -1.13 -10.82
N GLY A 160 -1.84 -1.55 -11.94
CA GLY A 160 -1.93 -2.94 -12.38
C GLY A 160 -0.76 -3.36 -13.28
N MET A 161 -0.92 -4.48 -14.00
CA MET A 161 0.09 -5.05 -14.90
C MET A 161 0.03 -4.47 -16.33
N VAL A 162 -0.46 -3.24 -16.49
CA VAL A 162 -0.56 -2.60 -17.81
C VAL A 162 0.81 -2.14 -18.31
N GLU A 163 0.98 -2.04 -19.62
CA GLU A 163 2.20 -1.46 -20.17
C GLU A 163 2.41 -0.02 -19.69
N LYS A 164 3.64 0.30 -19.28
CA LYS A 164 4.01 1.60 -18.72
C LYS A 164 3.64 2.76 -19.65
N HIS A 165 3.90 2.64 -20.95
CA HIS A 165 3.55 3.68 -21.92
C HIS A 165 2.04 3.93 -21.98
N SER A 166 1.25 2.86 -22.07
CA SER A 166 -0.22 2.92 -22.10
C SER A 166 -0.82 3.56 -20.85
N MET A 167 -0.27 3.24 -19.67
CA MET A 167 -0.67 3.89 -18.43
C MET A 167 -0.36 5.39 -18.45
N LEU A 168 0.85 5.77 -18.83
CA LEU A 168 1.29 7.17 -18.86
C LEU A 168 0.47 8.01 -19.84
N GLU A 169 0.18 7.48 -21.03
CA GLU A 169 -0.67 8.18 -22.00
C GLU A 169 -2.10 8.37 -21.50
N CYS A 170 -2.65 7.40 -20.78
CA CYS A 170 -3.96 7.52 -20.14
C CYS A 170 -3.96 8.64 -19.08
N VAL A 171 -2.98 8.62 -18.19
CA VAL A 171 -2.84 9.64 -17.13
C VAL A 171 -2.62 11.03 -17.72
N LYS A 172 -1.77 11.15 -18.75
CA LYS A 172 -1.49 12.41 -19.44
C LYS A 172 -2.75 12.99 -20.08
N LYS A 173 -3.53 12.17 -20.79
CA LYS A 173 -4.80 12.61 -21.40
C LYS A 173 -5.79 13.10 -20.34
N ALA A 174 -5.91 12.38 -19.24
CA ALA A 174 -6.78 12.76 -18.13
C ALA A 174 -6.35 14.10 -17.49
N LEU A 175 -5.04 14.29 -17.28
CA LEU A 175 -4.50 15.53 -16.74
C LEU A 175 -4.72 16.71 -17.69
N GLN A 176 -4.47 16.53 -18.99
CA GLN A 176 -4.73 17.56 -20.00
C GLN A 176 -6.20 17.98 -20.05
N ALA A 177 -7.12 17.01 -19.92
CA ALA A 177 -8.55 17.30 -19.85
C ALA A 177 -8.90 18.10 -18.58
N ALA A 178 -8.32 17.76 -17.43
CA ALA A 178 -8.51 18.51 -16.19
C ALA A 178 -7.94 19.95 -16.29
N ASP A 179 -6.73 20.11 -16.84
CA ASP A 179 -6.10 21.43 -17.02
C ASP A 179 -6.92 22.34 -17.93
N ALA A 180 -7.56 21.78 -18.97
CA ALA A 180 -8.46 22.52 -19.84
C ALA A 180 -9.69 23.07 -19.10
N THR A 181 -10.23 22.33 -18.13
CA THR A 181 -11.39 22.79 -17.33
C THR A 181 -11.06 23.89 -16.32
N ARG A 182 -9.79 24.06 -15.94
CA ARG A 182 -9.37 25.11 -15.00
C ARG A 182 -9.44 26.51 -15.61
N ASN A 183 -9.36 26.61 -16.93
CA ASN A 183 -9.35 27.86 -17.69
C ASN A 183 -10.72 28.19 -18.34
N ALA A 184 -11.75 27.38 -18.08
CA ALA A 184 -13.12 27.56 -18.56
C ALA A 184 -14.00 28.21 -17.49
#